data_AF-A0A4P7GQ53-F1
#
_entry.id   AF-A0A4P7GQ53-F1
#
_cell.length_a   1.000
_cell.length_b   1.000
_cell.length_c   1.000
_cell.angle_alpha   90.00
_cell.angle_beta   90.00
_cell.angle_gamma   90.00
#
_symmetry.space_group_name_H-M   'P 1'
#
loop_
_entity.id
_entity.type
_entity.pdbx_description
1 polymer ?
#
loop_
_entity_poly.entity_id
_entity_poly.type
_entity_poly.pdbx_seq_one_letter_code
_entity_poly.pdbx_strand_id
1 'polypeptide(L)'
;MLRSQGRHWEPTAGDRFVIPGRDIDDVFVVADMTIEVEHLPTGRLVHFNGTTEWALDSIPAEEVLWLPWEHQLRTLLGPAFASLTRDGDRFVVTLADGTSFADEDVESAYAAALLAGDPLLG
;
A
#
# COMPACT_ATOMS: atom_id res chain seq x y z
N MET A 1 8.91 3.00 -5.33
CA MET A 1 7.94 3.89 -4.64
C MET A 1 7.10 4.60 -5.69
N LEU A 2 5.77 4.48 -5.63
CA LEU A 2 4.89 5.14 -6.58
C LEU A 2 4.62 6.57 -6.09
N ARG A 3 4.97 7.60 -6.88
CA ARG A 3 4.49 8.96 -6.58
C ARG A 3 3.03 9.03 -7.02
N SER A 4 2.15 9.37 -6.09
CA SER A 4 0.72 9.59 -6.32
C SER A 4 0.50 10.85 -7.17
N GLN A 5 0.74 10.75 -8.47
CA GLN A 5 0.38 11.81 -9.44
C GLN A 5 -0.34 11.23 -10.66
N GLY A 6 -1.20 10.22 -10.47
CA GLY A 6 -2.00 9.69 -11.60
C GLY A 6 -3.21 8.84 -11.26
N ARG A 7 -3.35 8.34 -10.03
CA ARG A 7 -4.62 7.80 -9.51
C ARG A 7 -4.85 8.27 -8.09
N HIS A 8 -6.03 8.82 -7.82
CA HIS A 8 -6.46 9.20 -6.48
C HIS A 8 -6.56 7.94 -5.63
N TRP A 9 -5.61 7.76 -4.70
CA TRP A 9 -5.71 6.74 -3.67
C TRP A 9 -6.79 7.18 -2.67
N GLU A 10 -7.82 6.35 -2.49
CA GLU A 10 -8.80 6.49 -1.41
C GLU A 10 -8.38 5.55 -0.27
N PRO A 11 -7.87 6.07 0.87
CA PRO A 11 -7.31 5.24 1.94
C PRO A 11 -8.35 4.28 2.52
N THR A 12 -7.99 3.00 2.59
CA THR A 12 -8.79 1.94 3.22
C THR A 12 -7.98 1.24 4.32
N ALA A 13 -8.65 0.70 5.34
CA ALA A 13 -8.00 -0.06 6.40
C ALA A 13 -7.08 -1.16 5.83
N GLY A 14 -5.85 -1.23 6.34
CA GLY A 14 -4.79 -2.12 5.88
C GLY A 14 -3.86 -1.53 4.81
N ASP A 15 -4.17 -0.37 4.24
CA ASP A 15 -3.28 0.30 3.29
C ASP A 15 -2.00 0.79 3.96
N ARG A 16 -0.90 0.79 3.21
CA ARG A 16 0.40 1.31 3.67
C ARG A 16 0.73 2.63 3.00
N PHE A 17 1.40 3.52 3.72
CA PHE A 17 1.95 4.75 3.15
C PHE A 17 3.22 5.21 3.87
N VAL A 18 3.93 6.16 3.27
CA VAL A 18 5.03 6.88 3.91
C VAL A 18 4.78 8.38 3.87
N ILE A 19 5.52 9.12 4.69
CA ILE A 19 5.51 10.58 4.69
C ILE A 19 6.89 11.08 4.22
N PRO A 20 7.06 11.46 2.93
CA PRO A 20 8.35 11.87 2.40
C PRO A 20 8.84 13.16 3.10
N GLY A 21 10.13 13.22 3.40
CA GLY A 21 10.76 14.43 3.96
C GLY A 21 10.56 14.63 5.47
N ARG A 22 9.91 13.69 6.17
CA ARG A 22 10.03 13.59 7.63
C ARG A 22 11.26 12.76 7.96
N ASP A 23 11.92 13.07 9.07
CA ASP A 23 13.06 12.31 9.63
C ASP A 23 12.59 11.00 10.30
N ILE A 24 11.58 10.38 9.70
CA ILE A 24 10.91 9.17 10.14
C ILE A 24 10.84 8.26 8.91
N ASP A 25 11.73 7.26 8.85
CA ASP A 25 11.77 6.24 7.81
C ASP A 25 10.75 5.09 8.08
N ASP A 26 9.59 5.42 8.65
CA ASP A 26 8.57 4.44 9.01
C ASP A 26 7.49 4.29 7.94
N VAL A 27 7.04 3.05 7.77
CA VAL A 27 5.85 2.71 6.99
C VAL A 27 4.64 2.75 7.93
N PHE A 28 3.67 3.59 7.59
CA PHE A 28 2.41 3.71 8.32
C PHE A 28 1.36 2.79 7.71
N VAL A 29 0.48 2.26 8.55
CA VAL A 29 -0.68 1.44 8.13
C VAL A 29 -1.96 2.15 8.52
N VAL A 30 -2.90 2.26 7.59
CA VAL A 30 -4.25 2.75 7.87
C VAL A 30 -4.95 1.73 8.75
N ALA A 31 -5.27 2.09 10.00
CA ALA A 31 -5.96 1.22 10.94
C ALA A 31 -7.40 1.68 11.13
N ASP A 32 -8.34 0.74 11.17
CA ASP A 32 -9.69 1.01 11.67
C ASP A 32 -9.64 1.14 13.19
N MET A 33 -10.22 2.22 13.71
CA MET A 33 -10.44 2.34 15.15
C MET A 33 -11.67 1.52 15.53
N THR A 34 -11.46 0.40 16.23
CA THR A 34 -12.56 -0.44 16.73
C THR A 34 -12.72 -0.28 18.23
N ILE A 35 -13.97 -0.05 18.66
CA ILE A 35 -14.35 -0.03 20.08
C ILE A 35 -14.96 -1.38 20.43
N GLU A 36 -14.34 -2.13 21.34
CA GLU A 36 -14.86 -3.40 21.84
C GLU A 36 -15.31 -3.26 23.29
N VAL A 37 -16.48 -3.80 23.62
CA VAL A 37 -17.03 -3.78 24.99
C VAL A 37 -17.06 -5.19 25.55
N GLU A 38 -16.13 -5.47 26.46
CA GLU A 38 -16.08 -6.72 27.21
C GLU A 38 -16.93 -6.62 28.48
N HIS A 39 -17.77 -7.63 28.72
CA HIS A 39 -18.62 -7.70 29.90
C HIS A 39 -18.01 -8.66 30.92
N LEU A 40 -17.58 -8.12 32.05
CA LEU A 40 -17.03 -8.87 33.18
C LEU A 40 -18.04 -8.97 34.32
N PRO A 41 -17.94 -9.98 35.20
CA PRO A 41 -18.78 -10.07 36.39
C PRO A 41 -18.69 -8.83 37.30
N THR A 42 -17.59 -8.08 37.24
CA THR A 42 -17.32 -6.86 38.03
C THR A 42 -17.68 -5.56 37.31
N GLY A 43 -18.05 -5.58 36.02
CA GLY A 43 -18.34 -4.36 35.25
C GLY A 43 -18.15 -4.51 33.75
N ARG A 44 -18.04 -3.39 33.03
CA ARG A 44 -17.73 -3.37 31.59
C ARG A 44 -16.34 -2.79 31.37
N LEU A 45 -15.57 -3.43 30.50
CA LEU A 45 -14.31 -2.91 30.01
C LEU A 45 -14.51 -2.45 28.56
N VAL A 46 -14.05 -1.24 28.24
CA VAL A 46 -14.11 -0.70 26.88
C VAL A 46 -12.69 -0.66 26.34
N HIS A 47 -12.42 -1.49 25.34
CA HIS A 47 -11.14 -1.57 24.64
C HIS A 47 -11.17 -0.66 23.41
N PHE A 48 -10.10 0.11 23.25
CA PHE A 48 -9.84 0.89 22.04
C PHE A 48 -8.70 0.19 21.31
N ASN A 49 -9.03 -0.65 20.33
CA ASN A 49 -8.03 -1.33 19.51
C ASN A 49 -7.53 -0.34 18.44
N GLY A 50 -6.37 0.25 18.74
CA GLY A 50 -5.79 1.39 18.01
C GLY A 50 -5.09 2.31 19.01
N THR A 51 -4.01 1.86 19.63
CA THR A 51 -3.31 2.63 20.66
C THR A 51 -2.80 3.94 20.06
N THR A 52 -3.16 5.04 20.72
CA THR A 52 -2.86 6.43 20.34
C THR A 52 -1.37 6.80 20.49
N GLU A 53 -0.47 5.84 20.73
CA GLU A 53 0.93 6.11 21.08
C GLU A 53 1.76 6.69 19.92
N TRP A 54 1.28 6.57 18.68
CA TRP A 54 1.85 7.20 17.48
C TRP A 54 0.77 7.74 16.53
N ALA A 55 -0.35 8.22 17.08
CA ALA A 55 -1.37 8.85 16.25
C ALA A 55 -0.84 10.19 15.71
N LEU A 56 -0.67 10.29 14.40
CA LEU A 56 -0.45 11.57 13.73
C LEU A 56 -1.79 12.32 13.78
N ASP A 57 -1.84 13.49 14.44
CA ASP A 57 -3.10 14.23 14.65
C ASP A 57 -3.87 14.48 13.34
N SER A 58 -3.17 14.83 12.26
CA SER A 58 -3.68 14.86 10.89
C SER A 58 -2.54 15.10 9.89
N ILE A 59 -2.70 14.59 8.66
CA ILE A 59 -1.86 14.92 7.50
C ILE A 59 -2.74 14.94 6.24
N PRO A 60 -2.57 15.91 5.33
CA PRO A 60 -3.25 15.87 4.03
C PRO A 60 -2.86 14.62 3.24
N ALA A 61 -3.83 13.98 2.57
CA ALA A 61 -3.59 12.75 1.82
C ALA A 61 -2.62 12.96 0.64
N GLU A 62 -2.55 14.18 0.10
CA GLU A 62 -1.59 14.59 -0.93
C GLU A 62 -0.14 14.70 -0.43
N GLU A 63 0.07 14.78 0.89
CA GLU A 63 1.41 14.86 1.51
C GLU A 63 2.01 13.47 1.80
N VAL A 64 1.27 12.40 1.50
CA VAL A 64 1.73 11.02 1.72
C VAL A 64 1.85 10.23 0.42
N LEU A 65 2.73 9.22 0.44
CA LEU A 65 2.93 8.33 -0.70
C LEU A 65 2.38 6.94 -0.38
N TRP A 66 1.38 6.53 -1.14
CA TRP A 66 0.79 5.20 -1.05
C TRP A 66 1.83 4.12 -1.40
N LEU A 67 1.86 3.05 -0.61
CA LEU A 67 2.63 1.84 -0.85
C LEU A 67 1.66 0.67 -1.05
N PRO A 68 1.14 0.49 -2.27
CA PRO A 68 0.17 -0.56 -2.55
C PRO A 68 0.73 -1.95 -2.23
N TRP A 69 -0.12 -2.85 -1.77
CA TRP A 69 0.17 -4.28 -1.72
C TRP A 69 0.13 -4.90 -3.12
N GLU A 70 0.75 -6.07 -3.27
CA GLU A 70 0.78 -6.82 -4.54
C GLU A 70 -0.62 -6.98 -5.16
N HIS A 71 -1.61 -7.39 -4.36
CA HIS A 71 -2.98 -7.61 -4.85
C HIS A 71 -3.63 -6.32 -5.37
N GLN A 72 -3.31 -5.16 -4.78
CA GLN A 72 -3.78 -3.86 -5.22
C GLN A 72 -3.12 -3.46 -6.53
N LEU A 73 -1.81 -3.66 -6.67
CA LEU A 73 -1.08 -3.41 -7.92
C LEU A 73 -1.59 -4.30 -9.06
N ARG A 74 -1.79 -5.58 -8.77
CA ARG A 74 -2.39 -6.53 -9.72
C ARG A 74 -3.77 -6.07 -10.17
N THR A 75 -4.58 -5.55 -9.26
CA THR A 75 -5.90 -4.98 -9.57
C THR A 75 -5.78 -3.73 -10.43
N LEU A 76 -4.81 -2.84 -10.14
CA LEU A 76 -4.57 -1.62 -10.90
C LEU A 76 -4.10 -1.88 -12.34
N LEU A 77 -3.24 -2.88 -12.53
CA LEU A 77 -2.81 -3.34 -13.86
C LEU A 77 -3.97 -3.96 -14.65
N GLY A 78 -4.88 -4.66 -13.97
CA GLY A 78 -6.07 -5.24 -14.58
C GLY A 78 -5.73 -6.11 -15.80
N PRO A 79 -6.34 -5.87 -16.98
CA PRO A 79 -6.08 -6.66 -18.19
C PRO A 79 -4.65 -6.56 -18.74
N ALA A 80 -3.88 -5.54 -18.36
CA ALA A 80 -2.49 -5.40 -18.80
C ALA A 80 -1.59 -6.45 -18.14
N PHE A 81 -1.95 -6.99 -16.98
CA PHE A 81 -1.18 -8.04 -16.32
C PHE A 81 -1.33 -9.38 -17.05
N ALA A 82 -0.21 -9.99 -17.45
CA ALA A 82 -0.21 -11.32 -18.05
C ALA A 82 0.26 -12.41 -17.09
N SER A 83 1.41 -12.23 -16.45
CA SER A 83 1.96 -13.25 -15.54
C SER A 83 2.92 -12.69 -14.50
N LEU A 84 3.08 -13.46 -13.43
CA LEU A 84 4.12 -13.28 -12.42
C LEU A 84 4.89 -14.59 -12.36
N THR A 85 6.21 -14.52 -12.55
CA THR A 85 7.11 -15.65 -12.39
C THR A 85 8.24 -15.31 -11.42
N ARG A 86 8.89 -16.34 -10.88
CA ARG A 86 10.10 -16.19 -10.08
C ARG A 86 11.29 -16.69 -10.91
N ASP A 87 12.30 -15.86 -11.06
CA ASP A 87 13.56 -16.18 -11.75
C ASP A 87 14.73 -15.95 -10.79
N GLY A 88 15.29 -17.04 -10.27
CA GLY A 88 16.24 -17.00 -9.16
C GLY A 88 15.63 -16.31 -7.93
N ASP A 89 16.23 -15.20 -7.53
CA ASP A 89 15.79 -14.38 -6.39
C ASP A 89 14.94 -13.17 -6.78
N ARG A 90 14.56 -13.06 -8.06
CA ARG A 90 13.74 -11.95 -8.56
C ARG A 90 12.34 -12.40 -8.93
N PHE A 91 11.40 -11.49 -8.77
CA PHE A 91 10.05 -11.55 -9.29
C PHE A 91 10.01 -10.87 -10.65
N VAL A 92 9.39 -11.51 -11.64
CA VAL A 92 9.24 -11.00 -13.00
C VAL A 92 7.76 -10.85 -13.31
N VAL A 93 7.31 -9.61 -13.45
CA VAL A 93 5.96 -9.26 -13.90
C VAL A 93 6.00 -9.08 -15.41
N THR A 94 5.17 -9.83 -16.13
CA THR A 94 5.01 -9.71 -17.59
C THR A 94 3.66 -9.08 -17.89
N LEU A 95 3.65 -8.09 -18.79
CA LEU A 95 2.45 -7.46 -19.29
C LEU A 95 1.92 -8.16 -20.55
N ALA A 96 0.68 -7.89 -20.92
CA ALA A 96 -0.01 -8.49 -22.06
C ALA A 96 0.63 -8.18 -23.42
N ASP A 97 1.41 -7.10 -23.51
CA ASP A 97 2.21 -6.74 -24.68
C ASP A 97 3.56 -7.46 -24.76
N GLY A 98 3.87 -8.29 -23.76
CA GLY A 98 5.11 -9.07 -23.66
C GLY A 98 6.27 -8.33 -22.98
N THR A 99 6.10 -7.06 -22.58
CA THR A 99 7.10 -6.36 -21.78
C THR A 99 7.20 -6.98 -20.38
N SER A 100 8.39 -6.96 -19.77
CA SER A 100 8.62 -7.55 -18.47
C SER A 100 9.49 -6.68 -17.57
N PHE A 101 9.18 -6.75 -16.27
CA PHE A 101 9.80 -5.96 -15.22
C PHE A 101 10.22 -6.89 -14.11
N ALA A 102 11.49 -6.80 -13.70
CA ALA A 102 12.06 -7.69 -12.70
C ALA A 102 12.59 -6.91 -11.50
N ASP A 103 12.33 -7.38 -10.30
CA ASP A 103 12.81 -6.80 -9.06
C ASP A 103 12.98 -7.89 -7.98
N GLU A 104 13.79 -7.65 -6.96
CA GLU A 104 13.91 -8.56 -5.81
C GLU A 104 12.66 -8.53 -4.91
N ASP A 105 11.93 -7.41 -4.95
CA ASP A 105 10.67 -7.20 -4.26
C ASP A 105 9.48 -7.29 -5.24
N VAL A 106 8.46 -8.07 -4.90
CA VAL A 106 7.34 -8.33 -5.82
C VAL A 106 6.51 -7.07 -6.06
N GLU A 107 6.26 -6.25 -5.03
CA GLU A 107 5.56 -4.99 -5.18
C GLU A 107 6.34 -3.99 -6.04
N SER A 108 7.67 -3.99 -5.96
CA SER A 108 8.54 -3.14 -6.78
C SER A 108 8.50 -3.55 -8.26
N ALA A 109 8.49 -4.86 -8.57
CA ALA A 109 8.32 -5.36 -9.93
C ALA A 109 6.95 -4.95 -10.52
N TYR A 110 5.88 -5.09 -9.72
CA TYR A 110 4.54 -4.66 -10.10
C TYR A 110 4.43 -3.15 -10.30
N ALA A 111 5.02 -2.35 -9.42
CA ALA A 111 5.00 -0.89 -9.50
C ALA A 111 5.72 -0.40 -10.75
N ALA A 112 6.88 -1.00 -11.10
CA ALA A 112 7.60 -0.68 -12.33
C ALA A 112 6.75 -0.97 -13.58
N ALA A 113 6.05 -2.11 -13.60
CA ALA A 113 5.15 -2.46 -14.70
C ALA A 113 3.97 -1.48 -14.83
N LEU A 114 3.40 -1.06 -13.70
CA LEU A 114 2.30 -0.08 -13.66
C LEU A 114 2.74 1.29 -14.17
N LEU A 115 3.91 1.77 -13.75
CA LEU A 115 4.50 3.04 -14.19
C LEU A 115 4.77 3.07 -15.70
N ALA A 116 5.20 1.95 -16.28
CA ALA A 116 5.47 1.88 -17.71
C ALA A 116 4.20 1.86 -18.57
N GLY A 117 3.10 1.31 -18.05
CA GLY A 117 1.81 1.21 -18.75
C GLY A 117 0.94 2.46 -18.65
N ASP A 118 1.24 3.38 -17.74
CA ASP A 118 0.46 4.60 -17.49
C ASP A 118 1.33 5.85 -17.66
N PRO A 119 1.31 6.51 -18.83
CA PRO A 119 2.12 7.71 -19.10
C PRO A 119 1.73 8.92 -18.24
N LEU A 120 0.70 8.82 -17.39
CA LEU A 120 0.34 9.85 -16.42
C LEU A 120 0.98 9.62 -15.04
N LEU A 121 1.66 8.49 -14.80
CA LEU A 121 2.30 8.17 -13.52
C LEU A 121 3.84 8.23 -13.54
N GLY A 122 4.46 8.35 -14.73
CA GLY A 122 5.91 8.30 -14.96
C GLY A 122 6.62 9.65 -15.00
#